data_AF-A0A4R3YL53-F1
#
_entry.id   AF-A0A4R3YL53-F1
#
_cell.length_a   1.000
_cell.length_b   1.000
_cell.length_c   1.000
_cell.angle_alpha   90.00
_cell.angle_beta   90.00
_cell.angle_gamma   90.00
#
_symmetry.space_group_name_H-M   'P 1'
#
loop_
_entity.id
_entity.type
_entity.pdbx_description
1 polymer ?
#
loop_
_entity_poly.entity_id
_entity_poly.type
_entity_poly.pdbx_seq_one_letter_code
_entity_poly.pdbx_strand_id
1 'polypeptide(L)'
;MYNRYEDISKFIIDMDQLCVADDGYVYVSKQEDYNIAVDMESSYGSLDEVKSFIIYLVKHICELDNLVQRFNQKKRIKDGGRGYVCLPSPVGVLRFDYSQSIENDPFPQEKEFPYELEIIYMENPNSIVFDYWNTKNCSQLDITFEYKKDKFFLRKFGYIDCIPDGWEEINSNL
;
A
#
# COMPACT_ATOMS: atom_id res chain seq x y z
N MET A 1 12.25 -4.67 -7.03
CA MET A 1 12.14 -5.89 -7.85
C MET A 1 10.71 -6.38 -7.69
N TYR A 2 10.00 -6.64 -8.78
CA TYR A 2 8.64 -7.16 -8.68
C TYR A 2 8.61 -8.56 -8.05
N ASN A 3 7.45 -8.96 -7.57
CA ASN A 3 7.16 -10.29 -7.05
C ASN A 3 7.91 -10.66 -5.76
N ARG A 4 8.22 -9.67 -4.90
CA ARG A 4 8.92 -9.88 -3.63
C ARG A 4 8.20 -10.83 -2.68
N TYR A 5 6.88 -10.87 -2.81
CA TYR A 5 5.96 -11.64 -1.97
C TYR A 5 5.23 -12.75 -2.74
N GLU A 6 5.82 -13.27 -3.83
CA GLU A 6 5.13 -14.23 -4.71
C GLU A 6 4.98 -15.63 -4.11
N ASP A 7 5.88 -16.03 -3.21
CA ASP A 7 5.82 -17.35 -2.58
C ASP A 7 4.69 -17.38 -1.54
N ILE A 8 3.52 -17.82 -1.98
CA ILE A 8 2.32 -17.92 -1.15
C ILE A 8 2.48 -18.91 0.02
N SER A 9 3.44 -19.84 -0.07
CA SER A 9 3.68 -20.83 1.00
C SER A 9 4.29 -20.22 2.26
N LYS A 10 4.86 -19.01 2.14
CA LYS A 10 5.39 -18.20 3.24
C LYS A 10 4.33 -17.38 3.99
N PHE A 11 3.08 -17.46 3.53
CA PHE A 11 1.95 -16.83 4.18
C PHE A 11 1.07 -17.84 4.91
N ILE A 12 0.43 -17.37 5.98
CA ILE A 12 -0.63 -18.11 6.69
C ILE A 12 -1.92 -17.93 5.89
N ILE A 13 -2.31 -18.97 5.15
CA ILE A 13 -3.51 -18.98 4.29
C ILE A 13 -4.68 -19.77 4.90
N ASP A 14 -4.44 -20.42 6.03
CA ASP A 14 -5.44 -21.17 6.80
C ASP A 14 -6.05 -20.26 7.87
N MET A 15 -7.38 -20.08 7.84
CA MET A 15 -8.09 -19.20 8.77
C MET A 15 -7.94 -19.66 10.22
N ASP A 16 -7.83 -20.96 10.46
CA ASP A 16 -7.75 -21.52 11.81
C ASP A 16 -6.37 -21.30 12.45
N GLN A 17 -5.38 -20.91 11.66
CA GLN A 17 -4.03 -20.59 12.11
C GLN A 17 -3.85 -19.09 12.42
N LEU A 18 -4.80 -18.23 12.02
CA LEU A 18 -4.77 -16.82 12.37
C LEU A 18 -5.15 -16.62 13.84
N CYS A 19 -4.28 -15.94 14.58
CA CYS A 19 -4.52 -15.56 15.97
C CYS A 19 -3.94 -14.18 16.24
N VAL A 20 -4.57 -13.45 17.16
CA VAL A 20 -4.05 -12.16 17.66
C VAL A 20 -2.94 -12.48 18.66
N ALA A 21 -1.75 -11.98 18.41
CA ALA A 21 -0.62 -12.08 19.33
C ALA A 21 -0.75 -11.07 20.48
N ASP A 22 0.11 -11.21 21.50
CA ASP A 22 0.08 -10.37 22.71
C ASP A 22 0.34 -8.89 22.43
N ASP A 23 0.97 -8.58 21.29
CA ASP A 23 1.26 -7.23 20.80
C ASP A 23 0.11 -6.60 19.99
N GLY A 24 -1.04 -7.27 19.90
CA GLY A 24 -2.22 -6.75 19.20
C GLY A 24 -2.22 -7.00 17.69
N TYR A 25 -1.23 -7.71 17.16
CA TYR A 25 -1.13 -7.97 15.72
C TYR A 25 -1.56 -9.40 15.36
N VAL A 26 -2.01 -9.57 14.11
CA VAL A 26 -2.17 -10.89 13.47
C VAL A 26 -1.08 -11.02 12.42
N TYR A 27 -0.10 -11.88 12.69
CA TYR A 27 0.97 -12.16 11.74
C TYR A 27 0.42 -13.00 10.58
N VAL A 28 0.60 -12.53 9.35
CA VAL A 28 0.20 -13.25 8.13
C VAL A 28 1.40 -13.90 7.44
N SER A 29 2.62 -13.58 7.86
CA SER A 29 3.85 -14.28 7.48
C SER A 29 4.80 -14.28 8.67
N LYS A 30 5.61 -15.34 8.81
CA LYS A 30 6.54 -15.49 9.93
C LYS A 30 7.72 -14.52 9.83
N GLN A 31 8.42 -14.33 10.94
CA GLN A 31 9.58 -13.45 11.02
C GLN A 31 10.71 -13.88 10.09
N GLU A 32 10.96 -15.18 9.95
CA GLU A 32 11.96 -15.74 9.03
C GLU A 32 11.58 -15.65 7.55
N ASP A 33 10.31 -15.34 7.26
CA ASP A 33 9.76 -15.24 5.92
C ASP A 33 9.66 -13.77 5.48
N TYR A 34 8.47 -13.16 5.59
CA TYR A 34 8.24 -11.76 5.20
C TYR A 34 7.97 -10.84 6.40
N ASN A 35 7.69 -11.40 7.59
CA ASN A 35 7.37 -10.66 8.80
C ASN A 35 6.26 -9.60 8.63
N ILE A 36 5.20 -9.96 7.90
CA ILE A 36 4.07 -9.05 7.64
C ILE A 36 2.98 -9.33 8.66
N ALA A 37 2.43 -8.28 9.25
CA ALA A 37 1.36 -8.36 10.22
C ALA A 37 0.19 -7.42 9.90
N VAL A 38 -0.99 -7.75 10.42
CA VAL A 38 -2.19 -6.92 10.37
C VAL A 38 -2.42 -6.35 11.76
N ASP A 39 -2.56 -5.03 11.86
CA ASP A 39 -2.92 -4.37 13.12
C ASP A 39 -4.39 -4.64 13.45
N MET A 40 -4.64 -5.29 14.58
CA MET A 40 -6.00 -5.55 15.05
C MET A 40 -6.49 -4.55 16.09
N GLU A 41 -5.64 -3.70 16.66
CA GLU A 41 -6.06 -2.67 17.62
C GLU A 41 -6.90 -1.59 16.94
N SER A 42 -6.52 -1.22 15.71
CA SER A 42 -7.21 -0.21 14.91
C SER A 42 -8.21 -0.80 13.90
N SER A 43 -8.36 -2.13 13.85
CA SER A 43 -9.23 -2.82 12.87
C SER A 43 -10.71 -2.42 13.00
N TYR A 44 -11.40 -2.30 11.85
CA TYR A 44 -12.83 -1.99 11.78
C TYR A 44 -13.73 -3.11 12.35
N GLY A 45 -13.18 -4.29 12.59
CA GLY A 45 -13.89 -5.45 13.12
C GLY A 45 -12.97 -6.40 13.87
N SER A 46 -13.58 -7.28 14.66
CA SER A 46 -12.86 -8.35 15.36
C SER A 46 -12.24 -9.36 14.38
N LEU A 47 -11.24 -10.13 14.83
CA LEU A 47 -10.58 -11.14 13.99
C LEU A 47 -11.59 -12.11 13.35
N ASP A 48 -12.62 -12.55 14.08
CA ASP A 48 -13.63 -13.46 13.53
C ASP A 48 -14.44 -12.87 12.38
N GLU A 49 -14.67 -11.56 12.40
CA GLU A 49 -15.40 -10.83 11.36
C GLU A 49 -14.53 -10.59 10.12
N VAL A 50 -13.21 -10.39 10.30
CA VAL A 50 -12.31 -9.96 9.23
C VAL A 50 -11.37 -11.05 8.72
N LYS A 51 -11.25 -12.22 9.38
CA LYS A 51 -10.31 -13.30 9.00
C LYS A 51 -10.43 -13.72 7.54
N SER A 52 -11.65 -13.85 7.01
CA SER A 52 -11.89 -14.20 5.61
C SER A 52 -11.32 -13.15 4.67
N PHE A 53 -11.43 -11.86 5.04
CA PHE A 53 -10.87 -10.76 4.27
C PHE A 53 -9.34 -10.71 4.39
N ILE A 54 -8.75 -10.98 5.57
CA ILE A 54 -7.30 -11.11 5.74
C ILE A 54 -6.74 -12.18 4.80
N ILE A 55 -7.33 -13.39 4.78
CA ILE A 55 -6.89 -14.47 3.88
C ILE A 55 -7.05 -14.09 2.41
N TYR A 56 -8.13 -13.38 2.06
CA TYR A 56 -8.30 -12.84 0.72
C TYR A 56 -7.21 -11.82 0.37
N LEU A 57 -6.91 -10.87 1.27
CA LEU A 57 -5.89 -9.85 1.09
C LEU A 57 -4.50 -10.45 0.94
N VAL A 58 -4.14 -11.42 1.77
CA VAL A 58 -2.86 -12.15 1.72
C VAL A 58 -2.56 -12.67 0.31
N LYS A 59 -3.57 -13.23 -0.36
CA LYS A 59 -3.43 -13.74 -1.74
C LYS A 59 -3.17 -12.64 -2.78
N HIS A 60 -3.42 -11.37 -2.43
CA HIS A 60 -3.24 -10.21 -3.30
C HIS A 60 -2.04 -9.34 -2.91
N ILE A 61 -1.41 -9.54 -1.75
CA ILE A 61 -0.26 -8.71 -1.28
C ILE A 61 0.81 -8.56 -2.35
N CYS A 62 1.19 -9.65 -3.02
CA CYS A 62 2.20 -9.62 -4.08
C CYS A 62 1.84 -8.66 -5.22
N GLU A 63 0.60 -8.74 -5.72
CA GLU A 63 0.16 -7.86 -6.82
C GLU A 63 -0.05 -6.42 -6.36
N LEU A 64 -0.50 -6.20 -5.13
CA LEU A 64 -0.61 -4.86 -4.55
C LEU A 64 0.77 -4.22 -4.38
N ASP A 65 1.76 -4.97 -3.90
CA ASP A 65 3.14 -4.51 -3.83
C ASP A 65 3.70 -4.18 -5.22
N ASN A 66 3.43 -5.02 -6.21
CA ASN A 66 3.78 -4.74 -7.59
C ASN A 66 3.13 -3.44 -8.09
N LEU A 67 1.87 -3.17 -7.73
CA LEU A 67 1.18 -1.93 -8.07
C LEU A 67 1.88 -0.71 -7.45
N VAL A 68 2.32 -0.79 -6.19
CA VAL A 68 3.11 0.25 -5.51
C VAL A 68 4.44 0.49 -6.23
N GLN A 69 5.17 -0.59 -6.53
CA GLN A 69 6.44 -0.52 -7.24
C GLN A 69 6.28 0.08 -8.65
N ARG A 70 5.21 -0.27 -9.37
CA ARG A 70 4.87 0.34 -10.68
C ARG A 70 4.60 1.83 -10.55
N PHE A 71 3.89 2.26 -9.50
CA PHE A 71 3.61 3.68 -9.27
C PHE A 71 4.92 4.44 -9.04
N ASN A 72 5.78 3.94 -8.16
CA ASN A 72 7.08 4.53 -7.85
C ASN A 72 8.00 4.64 -9.08
N GLN A 73 7.93 3.68 -10.02
CA GLN A 73 8.74 3.68 -11.24
C GLN A 73 8.18 4.57 -12.35
N LYS A 74 6.86 4.58 -12.53
CA LYS A 74 6.20 5.24 -13.67
C LYS A 74 5.84 6.70 -13.39
N LYS A 75 5.78 7.13 -12.14
CA LYS A 75 5.27 8.45 -11.75
C LYS A 75 6.34 9.30 -11.11
N ARG A 76 6.33 10.59 -11.44
CA ARG A 76 7.17 11.61 -10.82
C ARG A 76 6.39 12.88 -10.56
N ILE A 77 6.94 13.74 -9.71
CA ILE A 77 6.42 15.09 -9.51
C ILE A 77 6.72 15.92 -10.75
N LYS A 78 5.76 16.77 -11.16
CA LYS A 78 5.93 17.65 -12.33
C LYS A 78 7.06 18.65 -12.11
N ASP A 79 7.97 18.70 -13.07
CA ASP A 79 8.96 19.76 -13.17
C ASP A 79 8.36 20.99 -13.88
N GLY A 80 8.71 22.21 -13.47
CA GLY A 80 8.28 23.44 -14.15
C GLY A 80 7.39 24.41 -13.35
N GLY A 81 7.47 24.38 -12.02
CA GLY A 81 7.03 25.50 -11.18
C GLY A 81 5.62 25.42 -10.58
N ARG A 82 4.86 24.33 -10.79
CA ARG A 82 3.65 24.05 -9.98
C ARG A 82 3.91 23.13 -8.80
N GLY A 83 5.00 22.36 -8.83
CA GLY A 83 5.45 21.51 -7.73
C GLY A 83 4.30 20.70 -7.11
N TYR A 84 4.29 20.64 -5.79
CA TYR A 84 3.19 20.07 -5.04
C TYR A 84 2.01 21.05 -4.93
N VAL A 85 0.84 20.62 -5.40
CA VAL A 85 -0.42 21.32 -5.13
C VAL A 85 -1.10 20.69 -3.93
N CYS A 86 -1.16 21.43 -2.83
CA CYS A 86 -1.77 20.96 -1.59
C CYS A 86 -3.29 20.88 -1.67
N LEU A 87 -3.84 19.79 -1.16
CA LEU A 87 -5.27 19.64 -0.89
C LEU A 87 -5.59 20.16 0.52
N PRO A 88 -6.83 20.66 0.76
CA PRO A 88 -7.31 20.92 2.10
C PRO A 88 -7.18 19.67 2.99
N SER A 89 -6.64 19.87 4.18
CA SER A 89 -6.31 18.81 5.13
C SER A 89 -6.39 19.31 6.57
N PRO A 90 -6.64 18.42 7.54
CA PRO A 90 -6.49 18.75 8.96
C PRO A 90 -5.07 19.25 9.29
N VAL A 91 -4.96 20.00 10.39
CA VAL A 91 -3.66 20.50 10.87
C VAL A 91 -2.70 19.33 11.07
N GLY A 92 -1.48 19.45 10.52
CA GLY A 92 -0.44 18.43 10.62
C GLY A 92 -0.49 17.33 9.55
N VAL A 93 -1.51 17.30 8.70
CA VAL A 93 -1.63 16.34 7.60
C VAL A 93 -1.27 17.01 6.29
N LEU A 94 -0.30 16.45 5.54
CA LEU A 94 0.07 16.93 4.22
C LEU A 94 -0.56 16.05 3.14
N ARG A 95 -1.23 16.67 2.17
CA ARG A 95 -1.87 15.97 1.04
C ARG A 95 -1.62 16.74 -0.23
N PHE A 96 -1.20 16.03 -1.27
CA PHE A 96 -0.92 16.59 -2.58
C PHE A 96 -1.85 15.99 -3.63
N ASP A 97 -2.44 16.85 -4.46
CA ASP A 97 -3.34 16.44 -5.53
C ASP A 97 -2.56 15.71 -6.63
N TYR A 98 -2.90 14.44 -6.90
CA TYR A 98 -2.29 13.64 -7.97
C TYR A 98 -2.37 14.34 -9.33
N SER A 99 -3.56 14.77 -9.76
CA SER A 99 -3.79 15.29 -11.11
C SER A 99 -2.97 16.56 -11.40
N GLN A 100 -2.75 17.37 -10.38
CA GLN A 100 -2.04 18.63 -10.47
C GLN A 100 -0.54 18.47 -10.23
N SER A 101 -0.12 17.54 -9.37
CA SER A 101 1.28 17.43 -8.92
C SER A 101 2.08 16.32 -9.61
N ILE A 102 1.42 15.29 -10.15
CA ILE A 102 2.06 14.08 -10.67
C ILE A 102 1.93 13.97 -12.19
N GLU A 103 2.99 13.49 -12.84
CA GLU A 103 3.03 13.12 -14.25
C GLU A 103 3.73 11.77 -14.45
N ASN A 104 3.71 11.27 -15.69
CA ASN A 104 4.52 10.11 -16.06
C ASN A 104 5.99 10.50 -16.03
N ASP A 105 6.81 9.62 -15.49
CA ASP A 105 8.26 9.71 -15.66
C ASP A 105 8.58 9.41 -17.14
N PRO A 106 9.16 10.37 -17.90
CA PRO A 106 9.53 10.14 -19.30
C PRO A 106 10.69 9.14 -19.44
N PHE A 107 11.42 8.88 -18.35
CA PHE A 107 12.53 7.94 -18.31
C PHE A 107 12.36 7.00 -17.11
N PRO A 108 11.35 6.10 -17.15
CA PRO A 108 11.12 5.17 -16.04
C PRO A 108 12.35 4.28 -15.91
N GLN A 109 13.13 4.53 -14.87
CA GLN A 109 14.24 3.65 -14.52
C GLN A 109 13.68 2.54 -13.65
N GLU A 110 14.14 1.30 -13.89
CA GLU A 110 13.99 0.24 -12.91
C GLU A 110 14.77 0.65 -11.66
N LYS A 111 14.07 1.29 -10.73
CA LYS A 111 14.58 1.63 -9.40
C LYS A 111 14.15 0.52 -8.46
N GLU A 112 15.11 0.08 -7.65
CA GLU A 112 14.79 -0.71 -6.47
C GLU A 112 13.83 0.11 -5.59
N PHE A 113 12.71 -0.48 -5.21
CA PHE A 113 11.80 0.12 -4.25
C PHE A 113 12.33 -0.21 -2.84
N PRO A 114 12.84 0.79 -2.09
CA PRO A 114 13.69 0.54 -0.93
C PRO A 114 12.90 0.26 0.37
N TYR A 115 11.63 -0.09 0.23
CA TYR A 115 10.62 -0.12 1.29
C TYR A 115 10.03 -1.53 1.37
N GLU A 116 10.03 -2.15 2.53
CA GLU A 116 9.45 -3.48 2.79
C GLU A 116 8.12 -3.31 3.52
N LEU A 117 7.09 -4.05 3.09
CA LEU A 117 5.79 -4.06 3.76
C LEU A 117 5.97 -4.69 5.14
N GLU A 118 5.52 -4.00 6.19
CA GLU A 118 5.66 -4.45 7.58
C GLU A 118 4.28 -4.63 8.22
N ILE A 119 3.45 -3.59 8.18
CA ILE A 119 2.14 -3.57 8.83
C ILE A 119 1.04 -3.28 7.81
N ILE A 120 -0.11 -3.91 8.01
CA ILE A 120 -1.33 -3.62 7.28
C ILE A 120 -2.37 -3.12 8.27
N TYR A 121 -2.89 -1.91 8.03
CA TYR A 121 -4.01 -1.37 8.80
C TYR A 121 -5.32 -1.57 8.05
N MET A 122 -6.36 -1.94 8.80
CA MET A 122 -7.71 -2.15 8.30
C MET A 122 -8.71 -1.33 9.13
N GLU A 123 -8.51 -0.01 9.21
CA GLU A 123 -9.38 0.86 10.01
C GLU A 123 -10.79 1.03 9.42
N ASN A 124 -10.98 0.74 8.13
CA ASN A 124 -12.24 0.90 7.43
C ASN A 124 -12.52 -0.31 6.52
N PRO A 125 -13.79 -0.74 6.37
CA PRO A 125 -14.13 -1.98 5.65
C PRO A 125 -13.74 -2.00 4.17
N ASN A 126 -13.66 -0.82 3.54
CA ASN A 126 -13.34 -0.67 2.13
C ASN A 126 -11.95 -0.05 1.91
N SER A 127 -11.13 0.08 2.95
CA SER A 127 -9.81 0.70 2.83
C SER A 127 -8.78 -0.07 3.63
N ILE A 128 -7.65 -0.34 2.98
CA ILE A 128 -6.48 -0.93 3.62
C ILE A 128 -5.32 0.06 3.48
N VAL A 129 -4.46 0.11 4.49
CA VAL A 129 -3.21 0.85 4.43
C VAL A 129 -2.07 -0.14 4.55
N PHE A 130 -1.18 -0.14 3.56
CA PHE A 130 0.09 -0.82 3.62
C PHE A 130 1.11 0.15 4.18
N ASP A 131 1.66 -0.21 5.32
CA ASP A 131 2.72 0.51 6.00
C ASP A 131 4.06 -0.10 5.63
N TYR A 132 4.84 0.66 4.88
CA TYR A 132 6.15 0.23 4.45
C TYR A 132 7.26 0.87 5.26
N TRP A 133 8.25 0.06 5.64
CA TRP A 133 9.44 0.50 6.34
C TRP A 133 10.69 0.43 5.47
N ASN A 134 11.57 1.42 5.59
CA ASN A 134 12.90 1.41 5.02
C ASN A 134 13.94 1.50 6.15
N THR A 135 14.59 0.36 6.41
CA THR A 135 15.60 0.21 7.46
C THR A 135 16.86 1.04 7.22
N LYS A 136 17.24 1.31 5.96
CA LYS A 136 18.46 2.06 5.63
C LYS A 136 18.34 3.53 6.01
N ASN A 137 17.15 4.10 5.82
CA ASN A 137 16.90 5.53 6.00
C ASN A 137 16.00 5.86 7.20
N CYS A 138 15.55 4.84 7.96
CA CYS A 138 14.59 4.96 9.06
C CYS A 138 13.36 5.78 8.67
N SER A 139 12.76 5.44 7.53
CA SER A 139 11.64 6.16 6.95
C SER A 139 10.47 5.23 6.67
N GLN A 140 9.27 5.77 6.88
CA GLN A 140 8.00 5.08 6.66
C GLN A 140 7.31 5.60 5.39
N LEU A 141 6.53 4.75 4.73
CA LEU A 141 5.73 5.10 3.56
C LEU A 141 4.38 4.40 3.61
N ASP A 142 3.33 5.17 3.87
CA ASP A 142 1.96 4.66 3.87
C ASP A 142 1.36 4.67 2.46
N ILE A 143 0.76 3.54 2.10
CA ILE A 143 0.05 3.36 0.83
C ILE A 143 -1.39 2.95 1.12
N THR A 144 -2.37 3.73 0.65
CA THR A 144 -3.79 3.42 0.85
C THR A 144 -4.39 2.82 -0.41
N PHE A 145 -5.05 1.68 -0.26
CA PHE A 145 -5.91 1.10 -1.28
C PHE A 145 -7.38 1.19 -0.87
N GLU A 146 -8.24 1.43 -1.85
CA GLU A 146 -9.68 1.24 -1.72
C GLU A 146 -10.05 -0.13 -2.30
N TYR A 147 -10.85 -0.89 -1.56
CA TYR A 147 -11.48 -2.12 -2.02
C TYR A 147 -12.92 -1.83 -2.46
N LYS A 148 -13.20 -1.98 -3.75
CA LYS A 148 -14.55 -1.82 -4.32
C LYS A 148 -14.73 -2.76 -5.51
N LYS A 149 -15.95 -3.29 -5.69
CA LYS A 149 -16.29 -4.17 -6.83
C LYS A 149 -15.28 -5.32 -7.00
N ASP A 150 -14.92 -5.96 -5.88
CA ASP A 150 -13.98 -7.08 -5.79
C ASP A 150 -12.58 -6.80 -6.38
N LYS A 151 -12.15 -5.54 -6.32
CA LYS A 151 -10.85 -5.07 -6.80
C LYS A 151 -10.26 -4.02 -5.86
N PHE A 152 -8.94 -3.99 -5.81
CA PHE A 152 -8.18 -2.97 -5.09
C PHE A 152 -7.76 -1.86 -6.05
N PHE A 153 -7.82 -0.61 -5.57
CA PHE A 153 -7.41 0.57 -6.29
C PHE A 153 -6.50 1.41 -5.42
N LEU A 154 -5.32 1.74 -5.95
CA LEU A 154 -4.40 2.67 -5.29
C LEU A 154 -5.04 4.06 -5.20
N ARG A 155 -5.10 4.63 -3.99
CA ARG A 155 -5.70 5.95 -3.73
C ARG A 155 -4.72 6.97 -3.19
N LYS A 156 -3.79 6.50 -2.36
CA LYS A 156 -2.78 7.33 -1.74
C LYS A 156 -1.41 6.66 -1.80
N PHE A 157 -0.39 7.43 -2.15
CA PHE A 157 1.02 7.02 -2.14
C PHE A 157 1.81 8.05 -1.34
N GLY A 158 2.10 7.76 -0.07
CA GLY A 158 2.66 8.75 0.86
C GLY A 158 1.76 9.98 0.94
N TYR A 159 2.28 11.16 0.60
CA TYR A 159 1.49 12.39 0.60
C TYR A 159 0.66 12.62 -0.68
N ILE A 160 0.84 11.79 -1.71
CA ILE A 160 0.07 11.91 -2.96
C ILE A 160 -1.30 11.27 -2.77
N ASP A 161 -2.36 12.02 -3.03
CA ASP A 161 -3.75 11.61 -2.81
C ASP A 161 -4.60 11.79 -4.08
N CYS A 162 -5.83 11.30 -4.05
CA CYS A 162 -6.79 11.33 -5.15
C CYS A 162 -6.29 10.62 -6.41
N ILE A 163 -5.55 9.51 -6.24
CA ILE A 163 -5.08 8.69 -7.37
C ILE A 163 -6.30 8.01 -8.05
N PRO A 164 -6.49 8.19 -9.37
CA PRO A 164 -7.66 7.65 -10.09
C PRO A 164 -7.51 6.16 -10.42
N ASP A 165 -8.63 5.47 -10.69
CA ASP A 165 -8.67 4.02 -11.00
C ASP A 165 -7.73 3.62 -12.16
N GLY A 166 -7.73 4.43 -13.23
CA GLY A 166 -6.96 4.17 -14.45
C GLY A 166 -5.58 4.82 -14.47
N TRP A 167 -4.97 5.15 -13.32
CA TRP A 167 -3.71 5.90 -13.28
C TRP A 167 -2.58 5.26 -14.10
N GLU A 168 -2.57 3.93 -14.24
CA GLU A 168 -1.61 3.16 -15.04
C GLU A 168 -1.73 3.43 -16.54
N GLU A 169 -2.94 3.68 -17.03
CA GLU A 169 -3.27 3.86 -18.44
C GLU A 169 -3.24 5.31 -18.90
N ILE A 170 -3.01 6.27 -17.99
CA ILE A 170 -2.87 7.69 -18.33
C ILE A 170 -1.57 7.87 -19.12
N ASN A 171 -1.60 7.54 -20.41
CA ASN A 171 -0.59 7.85 -21.39
C ASN A 171 -0.83 9.27 -21.95
N SER A 172 0.10 10.16 -21.64
CA SER A 172 0.84 10.99 -22.60
C SER A 172 0.16 11.23 -23.97
N ASN A 173 -0.91 12.02 -23.98
CA ASN A 173 -1.43 12.68 -25.18
C ASN A 173 -1.99 14.05 -24.80
N LEU A 174 -1.09 14.97 -24.44
CA LEU A 174 -1.26 16.42 -24.56
C LEU A 174 0.11 17.04 -24.85
#